data_AF-A0A1C4GP99-F1
#
_entry.id   AF-A0A1C4GP99-F1
#
_cell.length_a   1.000
_cell.length_b   1.000
_cell.length_c   1.000
_cell.angle_alpha   90.00
_cell.angle_beta   90.00
_cell.angle_gamma   90.00
#
_symmetry.space_group_name_H-M   'P 1'
#
loop_
_entity.id
_entity.type
_entity.pdbx_description
1 polymer ?
#
loop_
_entity_poly.entity_id
_entity_poly.type
_entity_poly.pdbx_seq_one_letter_code
_entity_poly.pdbx_strand_id
1 'polypeptide(L)' 'MTTRGKATGKSERLAVLNNAEQEALYGLPDFDDAQRLEYLALDESELALACSRQGLHAQIYCILQI' A
#
# COMPACT_ATOMS: atom_id res chain seq x y z
N MET A 1 -28.51 -44.53 10.24
CA MET A 1 -27.85 -44.11 8.98
C MET A 1 -28.58 -42.88 8.46
N THR A 2 -28.01 -41.69 8.66
CA THR A 2 -28.24 -40.51 7.81
C THR A 2 -27.05 -39.59 8.02
N THR A 3 -26.33 -39.33 6.93
CA THR A 3 -25.15 -38.48 6.83
C THR A 3 -25.57 -37.02 6.61
N ARG A 4 -25.01 -36.07 7.37
CA ARG A 4 -25.09 -34.61 7.11
C ARG A 4 -24.17 -33.92 8.13
N GLY A 5 -23.23 -33.04 7.82
CA GLY A 5 -22.63 -32.56 6.59
C GLY A 5 -21.31 -31.90 7.02
N LYS A 6 -20.28 -31.98 6.20
CA LYS A 6 -18.93 -31.47 6.46
C LYS A 6 -18.98 -29.95 6.66
N ALA A 7 -18.91 -29.48 7.91
CA ALA A 7 -18.60 -28.08 8.18
C ALA A 7 -17.10 -27.86 7.95
N THR A 8 -16.74 -27.48 6.73
CA THR A 8 -15.45 -26.83 6.46
C THR A 8 -15.47 -25.45 7.12
N GLY A 9 -15.27 -25.41 8.44
CA GLY A 9 -15.18 -24.17 9.19
C GLY A 9 -13.92 -23.43 8.75
N LYS A 10 -14.08 -22.39 7.92
CA LYS A 10 -13.07 -21.35 7.75
C LYS A 10 -12.72 -20.85 9.15
N SER A 11 -11.46 -21.00 9.59
CA SER A 11 -11.01 -20.30 10.79
C SER A 11 -11.32 -18.83 10.60
N GLU A 12 -12.26 -18.29 11.37
CA GLU A 12 -12.47 -16.86 11.51
C GLU A 12 -11.20 -16.29 12.14
N ARG A 13 -10.22 -15.95 11.30
CA ARG A 13 -9.02 -15.27 11.76
C ARG A 13 -9.49 -13.89 12.22
N LEU A 14 -9.27 -13.59 13.50
CA LEU A 14 -9.49 -12.27 14.05
C LEU A 14 -8.69 -11.27 13.20
N ALA A 15 -9.39 -10.40 12.49
CA ALA A 15 -8.78 -9.27 11.82
C ALA A 15 -8.43 -8.25 12.91
N VAL A 16 -7.17 -7.78 12.93
CA VAL A 16 -6.71 -6.77 13.89
C VAL A 16 -7.44 -5.44 13.69
N LEU A 17 -7.79 -5.14 12.44
CA LEU A 17 -8.54 -3.98 12.02
C LEU A 17 -9.83 -4.42 11.34
N ASN A 18 -10.91 -3.67 11.55
CA ASN A 18 -12.12 -3.82 10.75
C ASN A 18 -11.91 -3.22 9.34
N ASN A 19 -12.84 -3.47 8.43
CA ASN A 19 -12.72 -3.01 7.04
C ASN A 19 -12.60 -1.49 6.91
N ALA A 20 -13.32 -0.72 7.74
CA ALA A 20 -13.28 0.74 7.68
C ALA A 20 -11.94 1.29 8.20
N GLU A 21 -11.36 0.66 9.23
CA GLU A 21 -10.03 1.00 9.75
C GLU A 21 -8.94 0.65 8.73
N GLN A 22 -9.07 -0.49 8.05
CA GLN A 22 -8.13 -0.88 7.00
C GLN A 22 -8.18 0.09 5.82
N GLU A 23 -9.37 0.53 5.41
CA GLU A 23 -9.53 1.54 4.37
C GLU A 23 -8.97 2.91 4.81
N ALA A 24 -9.24 3.32 6.04
CA ALA A 24 -8.74 4.60 6.56
C ALA A 24 -7.21 4.65 6.70
N LEU A 25 -6.55 3.51 6.97
CA LEU A 25 -5.10 3.45 7.20
C LEU A 25 -4.28 3.02 5.98
N TYR A 26 -4.86 2.17 5.12
CA TYR A 26 -4.17 1.55 3.99
C TYR A 26 -4.91 1.70 2.66
N GLY A 27 -6.06 2.38 2.64
CA GLY A 27 -6.76 2.73 1.42
C GLY A 27 -5.90 3.61 0.53
N LEU A 28 -6.14 3.53 -0.78
CA LEU A 28 -5.49 4.42 -1.72
C LEU A 28 -6.04 5.85 -1.51
N PRO A 29 -5.19 6.88 -1.39
CA PRO A 29 -5.66 8.25 -1.30
C PRO A 29 -6.46 8.64 -2.56
N ASP A 30 -7.60 9.29 -2.36
CA ASP A 30 -8.41 9.85 -3.46
C ASP A 30 -7.82 11.19 -3.89
N PHE A 31 -6.72 11.14 -4.64
CA PHE A 31 -6.03 12.34 -5.12
C PHE A 31 -6.66 12.87 -6.41
N ASP A 32 -6.89 14.19 -6.45
CA ASP A 32 -7.16 14.90 -7.68
C ASP A 32 -5.90 15.05 -8.56
N ASP A 33 -6.06 15.50 -9.81
CA ASP A 33 -4.95 15.59 -10.76
C ASP A 33 -3.81 16.51 -10.28
N ALA A 34 -4.13 17.57 -9.52
CA ALA A 34 -3.12 18.49 -8.99
C ALA A 34 -2.36 17.84 -7.83
N GLN A 35 -3.07 17.18 -6.92
CA GLN A 35 -2.48 16.44 -5.81
C GLN A 35 -1.58 15.30 -6.29
N ARG A 36 -1.93 14.60 -7.38
CA ARG A 36 -1.10 13.54 -7.95
C ARG A 36 0.21 14.07 -8.54
N LEU A 37 0.15 15.26 -9.15
CA LEU A 37 1.34 15.91 -9.69
C LEU A 37 2.29 16.36 -8.57
N GLU A 38 1.73 16.89 -7.50
CA GLU A 38 2.48 17.34 -6.33
C GLU A 38 3.04 16.17 -5.49
N TYR A 39 2.27 15.09 -5.33
CA TYR A 39 2.67 13.95 -4.49
C TYR A 39 3.94 13.23 -4.98
N LEU A 40 4.25 13.34 -6.28
CA LEU A 40 5.48 12.79 -6.88
C LEU A 40 6.45 13.89 -7.30
N ALA A 41 6.20 15.14 -6.91
CA ALA A 41 7.16 16.22 -7.08
C ALA A 41 8.29 16.01 -6.09
N LEU A 42 9.52 16.05 -6.59
CA LEU A 42 10.74 15.92 -5.80
C LEU A 42 11.44 17.27 -5.79
N ASP A 43 11.90 17.69 -4.63
CA ASP A 43 12.84 18.81 -4.57
C ASP A 43 14.23 18.39 -5.08
N GLU A 44 15.14 19.36 -5.25
CA GLU A 44 16.48 19.10 -5.79
C GLU A 44 17.28 18.10 -4.94
N SER A 45 17.07 18.10 -3.62
CA SER A 45 17.78 17.24 -2.68
C SER A 45 17.26 15.81 -2.70
N GLU A 46 15.95 15.63 -2.79
CA GLU A 46 15.26 14.35 -2.90
C GLU A 46 15.57 13.69 -4.25
N LEU A 47 15.55 14.48 -5.33
CA LEU A 47 15.95 14.00 -6.65
C LEU A 47 17.41 13.56 -6.67
N ALA A 48 18.32 14.35 -6.08
CA ALA A 48 19.72 13.98 -5.98
C ALA A 48 19.92 12.68 -5.18
N LEU A 49 19.17 12.50 -4.08
CA LEU A 49 19.18 11.29 -3.27
C LEU A 49 18.68 10.05 -4.05
N ALA A 50 17.57 10.19 -4.77
CA ALA A 50 17.05 9.13 -5.62
C ALA A 50 18.05 8.75 -6.70
N CYS A 51 18.58 9.74 -7.45
CA CYS A 51 19.55 9.53 -8.51
C CYS A 51 20.89 8.96 -8.03
N SER A 52 21.23 9.09 -6.75
CA SER A 52 22.43 8.48 -6.18
C SER A 52 22.35 6.94 -6.08
N ARG A 53 21.16 6.34 -6.26
CA ARG A 53 20.96 4.88 -6.21
C ARG A 53 21.35 4.23 -7.52
N GLN A 54 21.97 3.06 -7.41
CA GLN A 54 22.39 2.28 -8.58
C GLN A 54 21.21 1.46 -9.12
N GLY A 55 20.76 1.82 -10.32
CA GLY A 55 19.74 1.09 -11.07
C GLY A 55 18.31 1.60 -10.83
N LEU A 56 17.47 1.48 -11.86
CA LEU A 56 16.13 2.05 -11.91
C LEU A 56 15.23 1.61 -10.74
N HIS A 57 15.26 0.32 -10.39
CA HIS A 57 14.47 -0.19 -9.28
C HIS A 57 14.84 0.48 -7.95
N ALA A 58 16.13 0.63 -7.66
CA ALA A 58 16.59 1.25 -6.42
C ALA A 58 16.24 2.74 -6.36
N GLN A 59 16.25 3.43 -7.51
CA GLN A 59 15.80 4.82 -7.62
C GLN A 59 14.30 4.94 -7.34
N ILE A 60 13.47 4.09 -7.98
CA ILE A 60 12.00 4.07 -7.77
C ILE A 60 11.67 3.72 -6.31
N TYR A 61 12.32 2.71 -5.72
CA TYR A 61 12.11 2.38 -4.31
C TYR A 61 12.48 3.53 -3.39
N CYS A 62 13.56 4.25 -3.69
CA CYS A 62 13.94 5.43 -2.92
C CYS A 62 12.86 6.52 -3.01
N ILE A 63 12.36 6.83 -4.21
CA ILE A 63 11.31 7.83 -4.42
C ILE A 63 10.04 7.49 -3.63
N LEU A 64 9.66 6.21 -3.57
CA LEU A 64 8.46 5.76 -2.84
C LEU A 64 8.65 5.71 -1.30
N GLN A 65 9.85 5.94 -0.79
CA GLN A 65 10.21 5.85 0.63
C GLN A 65 10.63 7.18 1.27
N ILE A 66 10.80 8.23 0.46
CA ILE A 66 10.98 9.62 0.94
C ILE A 66 9.64 10.10 1.49
#